data_AF-A0A974S777-F1
#
_entry.id   AF-A0A974S777-F1
#
_cell.length_a   1.000
_cell.length_b   1.000
_cell.length_c   1.000
_cell.angle_alpha   90.00
_cell.angle_beta   90.00
_cell.angle_gamma   90.00
#
_symmetry.space_group_name_H-M   'P 1'
#
loop_
_entity.id
_entity.type
_entity.pdbx_description
1 polymer ?
#
loop_
_entity_poly.entity_id
_entity_poly.type
_entity_poly.pdbx_seq_one_letter_code
_entity_poly.pdbx_strand_id
1 'polypeptide(L)'
;MDREFERINADFSTSTKSNADFFGKGGSTLRLGRAAMLRAQTSQTEYRRAKTGAGAVGPYLPMIIEACGEDQLSFEYRHGATSYGAFTFCFASILREYKSLTFAQLVERTKQKAGRAAVRADAPDPRP
;
A
#
# COMPACT_ATOMS: atom_id res chain seq x y z
N MET A 1 2.80 -11.37 -14.76
CA MET A 1 3.13 -12.61 -14.02
C MET A 1 2.50 -12.54 -12.65
N ASP A 2 1.57 -13.45 -12.36
CA ASP A 2 1.19 -13.70 -10.97
C ASP A 2 2.39 -14.30 -10.26
N ARG A 3 2.82 -13.67 -9.16
CA ARG A 3 3.86 -14.22 -8.30
C ARG A 3 3.24 -15.38 -7.54
N GLU A 4 3.70 -16.59 -7.82
CA GLU A 4 3.37 -17.79 -7.04
C GLU A 4 4.16 -17.70 -5.73
N PHE A 5 3.45 -17.67 -4.60
CA PHE A 5 4.08 -17.60 -3.27
C PHE A 5 3.96 -18.96 -2.61
N GLU A 6 5.11 -19.53 -2.22
CA GLU A 6 5.13 -20.71 -1.37
C GLU A 6 4.59 -20.35 0.03
N ARG A 7 3.75 -21.23 0.58
CA ARG A 7 3.11 -20.99 1.86
C ARG A 7 4.08 -21.24 3.01
N ILE A 8 4.79 -20.19 3.43
CA ILE A 8 5.78 -20.24 4.53
C ILE A 8 5.21 -20.41 5.95
N ASN A 9 3.88 -20.23 6.14
CA ASN A 9 3.19 -20.34 7.43
C ASN A 9 2.03 -21.36 7.36
N ALA A 10 2.30 -22.59 6.89
CA ALA A 10 1.29 -23.64 6.74
C ALA A 10 0.53 -23.94 8.05
N ASP A 11 1.25 -23.92 9.18
CA ASP A 11 0.75 -24.27 10.51
C ASP A 11 0.34 -23.08 11.38
N PHE A 12 0.12 -21.90 10.77
CA PHE A 12 -0.22 -20.68 11.50
C PHE A 12 -1.44 -20.81 12.43
N SER A 13 -2.45 -21.57 11.98
CA SER A 13 -3.63 -21.92 12.75
C SER A 13 -4.21 -23.24 12.23
N THR A 14 -4.80 -24.03 13.13
CA THR A 14 -5.59 -25.21 12.75
C THR A 14 -6.96 -24.84 12.17
N SER A 15 -7.41 -23.59 12.33
CA SER A 15 -8.70 -23.10 11.83
C SER A 15 -8.58 -22.59 10.40
N THR A 16 -9.27 -23.24 9.46
CA THR A 16 -9.37 -22.81 8.06
C THR A 16 -9.91 -21.40 7.93
N LYS A 17 -10.89 -21.02 8.76
CA LYS A 17 -11.45 -19.67 8.79
C LYS A 17 -10.41 -18.64 9.25
N SER A 18 -9.69 -18.92 10.35
CA SER A 18 -8.62 -18.03 10.79
C SER A 18 -7.54 -17.87 9.72
N ASN A 19 -7.12 -18.96 9.08
CA ASN A 19 -6.16 -18.87 7.97
C ASN A 19 -6.69 -18.02 6.80
N ALA A 20 -7.96 -18.17 6.42
CA ALA A 20 -8.57 -17.35 5.37
C ALA A 20 -8.68 -15.87 5.76
N ASP A 21 -8.98 -15.56 7.02
CA ASP A 21 -9.04 -14.18 7.51
C ASP A 21 -7.66 -13.51 7.51
N PHE A 22 -6.59 -14.27 7.76
CA PHE A 22 -5.21 -13.76 7.79
C PHE A 22 -4.51 -13.74 6.44
N PHE A 23 -4.72 -14.75 5.60
CA PHE A 23 -3.96 -14.97 4.35
C PHE A 23 -4.83 -15.01 3.08
N GLY A 24 -6.16 -15.05 3.21
CA GLY A 24 -7.09 -15.23 2.09
C GLY A 24 -7.30 -16.69 1.69
N LYS A 25 -8.34 -16.97 0.89
CA LYS A 25 -8.73 -18.35 0.49
C LYS A 25 -7.73 -19.03 -0.46
N GLY A 26 -7.00 -18.26 -1.26
CA GLY A 26 -5.98 -18.78 -2.19
C GLY A 26 -4.58 -18.24 -1.90
N GLY A 27 -4.30 -17.79 -0.67
CA GLY A 27 -3.10 -16.98 -0.37
C GLY A 27 -3.07 -15.63 -1.11
N SER A 28 -4.16 -15.31 -1.82
CA SER A 28 -4.21 -14.23 -2.81
C SER A 28 -4.77 -12.92 -2.22
N THR A 29 -4.10 -11.86 -2.65
CA THR A 29 -4.11 -10.49 -2.16
C THR A 29 -5.27 -9.63 -2.60
N LEU A 30 -6.24 -9.47 -1.72
CA LEU A 30 -7.16 -8.34 -1.82
C LEU A 30 -6.86 -7.22 -0.82
N ARG A 31 -5.97 -7.45 0.16
CA ARG A 31 -5.38 -6.45 1.07
C ARG A 31 -3.97 -6.91 1.46
N LEU A 32 -3.29 -6.22 2.39
CA LEU A 32 -2.01 -6.53 3.08
C LEU A 32 -1.65 -8.02 3.37
N GLY A 33 -2.46 -9.01 2.97
CA GLY A 33 -2.26 -10.45 3.16
C GLY A 33 -1.03 -11.07 2.47
N ARG A 34 -0.53 -10.57 1.32
CA ARG A 34 0.77 -11.06 0.76
C ARG A 34 1.92 -10.83 1.73
N ALA A 35 1.85 -9.71 2.46
CA ALA A 35 2.82 -9.34 3.46
C ALA A 35 2.68 -10.11 4.77
N ALA A 36 1.47 -10.63 5.05
CA ALA A 36 1.23 -11.42 6.24
C ALA A 36 2.01 -12.74 6.22
N MET A 37 2.27 -13.31 5.04
CA MET A 37 3.15 -14.46 4.88
C MET A 37 4.60 -14.12 5.27
N LEU A 38 5.10 -12.95 4.87
CA LEU A 38 6.47 -12.48 5.18
C LEU A 38 6.68 -12.07 6.63
N ARG A 39 5.64 -12.17 7.48
CA ARG A 39 5.80 -12.00 8.91
C ARG A 39 6.43 -13.28 9.45
N ALA A 40 7.60 -13.17 10.05
CA ALA A 40 8.40 -14.30 10.55
C ALA A 40 7.74 -15.13 11.67
N GLN A 41 6.49 -14.86 12.04
CA GLN A 41 5.78 -15.62 13.06
C GLN A 41 5.15 -16.88 12.46
N THR A 42 5.49 -18.02 13.04
CA THR A 42 5.02 -19.34 12.60
C THR A 42 3.66 -19.69 13.19
N SER A 43 3.19 -18.98 14.23
CA SER A 43 1.89 -19.23 14.88
C SER A 43 1.02 -17.98 15.14
N GLN A 44 -0.31 -18.19 15.21
CA GLN A 44 -1.28 -17.14 15.56
C GLN A 44 -1.05 -16.56 16.97
N THR A 45 -0.61 -17.39 17.92
CA THR A 45 -0.35 -16.99 19.30
C THR A 45 0.81 -16.01 19.39
N GLU A 46 1.94 -16.32 18.72
CA GLU A 46 3.10 -15.42 18.66
C GLU A 46 2.75 -14.10 17.98
N TYR A 47 2.00 -14.16 16.89
CA TYR A 47 1.52 -12.98 16.18
C TYR A 47 0.65 -12.08 17.07
N ARG A 48 -0.26 -12.65 17.87
CA ARG A 48 -1.10 -11.90 18.82
C ARG A 48 -0.26 -11.30 19.95
N ARG A 49 0.69 -12.06 20.52
CA ARG A 49 1.61 -11.58 21.55
C ARG A 49 2.46 -10.40 21.06
N ALA A 50 2.93 -10.47 19.82
CA ALA A 50 3.70 -9.39 19.18
C ALA A 50 2.90 -8.09 18.97
N LYS A 51 1.55 -8.13 18.98
CA LYS A 51 0.71 -6.93 18.90
C LYS A 51 0.56 -6.18 20.22
N THR A 52 0.68 -6.87 21.34
CA THR A 52 0.26 -6.36 22.66
C THR A 52 1.41 -6.20 23.64
N GLY A 53 2.66 -6.39 23.20
CA GLY A 53 3.84 -6.12 24.04
C GLY A 53 3.93 -4.64 24.44
N ALA A 54 4.54 -4.35 25.59
CA ALA A 54 4.80 -2.97 26.00
C ALA A 54 5.70 -2.29 24.95
N GLY A 55 5.21 -1.21 24.33
CA GLY A 55 5.88 -0.54 23.21
C GLY A 55 5.70 -1.21 21.84
N ALA A 56 4.82 -2.21 21.70
CA ALA A 56 4.64 -2.95 20.47
C ALA A 56 4.00 -2.11 19.35
N VAL A 57 4.85 -1.56 18.50
CA VAL A 57 4.58 -1.21 17.11
C VAL A 57 4.51 -2.57 16.41
N GLY A 58 3.33 -3.21 16.38
CA GLY A 58 3.12 -4.63 16.02
C GLY A 58 3.77 -5.13 14.71
N PRO A 59 3.55 -6.38 14.26
CA PRO A 59 4.25 -6.92 13.09
C PRO A 59 3.83 -6.22 11.77
N TYR A 60 4.49 -5.09 11.47
CA TYR A 60 4.38 -4.37 10.21
C TYR A 60 5.29 -5.04 9.19
N LEU A 61 4.79 -5.18 7.96
CA LEU A 61 5.71 -5.36 6.85
C LEU A 61 6.11 -3.96 6.39
N PRO A 62 7.41 -3.59 6.42
CA PRO A 62 7.85 -2.35 5.81
C PRO A 62 7.55 -2.42 4.32
N MET A 63 6.90 -1.37 3.81
CA MET A 63 6.63 -1.21 2.39
C MET A 63 7.17 0.13 1.95
N ILE A 64 8.03 0.10 0.93
CA ILE A 64 8.50 1.31 0.27
C ILE A 64 7.63 1.49 -0.97
N ILE A 65 7.09 2.70 -1.12
CA ILE A 65 6.36 3.12 -2.31
C ILE A 65 7.03 4.38 -2.80
N GLU A 66 7.59 4.32 -3.99
CA GLU A 66 8.33 5.44 -4.60
C GLU A 66 7.38 6.33 -5.39
N ALA A 67 7.63 7.64 -5.33
CA ALA A 67 6.80 8.63 -5.99
C ALA A 67 6.97 8.62 -7.52
N CYS A 68 8.11 8.15 -8.00
CA CYS A 68 8.51 8.10 -9.41
C CYS A 68 9.53 6.96 -9.61
N GLY A 69 9.80 6.59 -10.86
CA GLY A 69 10.88 5.66 -11.18
C GLY A 69 12.27 6.29 -10.97
N GLU A 70 13.32 5.48 -11.05
CA GLU A 70 14.72 5.89 -10.83
C GLU A 70 15.15 7.05 -11.75
N ASP A 71 14.77 7.02 -13.02
CA ASP A 71 15.10 8.05 -14.03
C ASP A 71 14.04 9.16 -14.14
N GLN A 72 13.22 9.36 -13.10
CA GLN A 72 12.11 10.31 -13.12
C GLN A 72 12.20 11.32 -11.97
N LEU A 73 11.59 12.49 -12.18
CA LEU A 73 11.49 13.52 -11.16
C LEU A 73 10.15 13.42 -10.43
N SER A 74 10.21 13.56 -9.11
CA SER A 74 9.04 13.88 -8.29
C SER A 74 8.86 15.39 -8.21
N PHE A 75 7.61 15.86 -8.15
CA PHE A 75 7.30 17.29 -8.20
C PHE A 75 6.30 17.70 -7.11
N GLU A 76 6.26 19.00 -6.85
CA GLU A 76 5.27 19.62 -5.98
C GLU A 76 4.05 20.09 -6.77
N TYR A 77 2.87 19.83 -6.22
CA TYR A 77 1.60 20.36 -6.69
C TYR A 77 1.21 21.58 -5.85
N ARG A 78 1.01 22.73 -6.50
CA ARG A 78 0.47 23.92 -5.85
C ARG A 78 -1.04 23.97 -5.98
N HIS A 79 -1.71 24.12 -4.84
CA HIS A 79 -3.14 24.37 -4.77
C HIS A 79 -3.40 25.66 -4.00
N GLY A 80 -3.58 26.76 -4.74
CA GLY A 80 -3.65 28.09 -4.14
C GLY A 80 -2.31 28.48 -3.48
N ALA A 81 -2.37 28.89 -2.21
CA ALA A 81 -1.19 29.28 -1.43
C ALA A 81 -0.43 28.10 -0.79
N THR A 82 -0.93 26.86 -0.93
CA THR A 82 -0.32 25.68 -0.29
C THR A 82 0.35 24.77 -1.33
N SER A 83 1.61 24.41 -1.08
CA SER A 83 2.34 23.38 -1.82
C SER A 83 2.15 22.01 -1.17
N TYR A 84 2.00 20.98 -1.98
CA TYR A 84 1.96 19.57 -1.57
C TYR A 84 2.90 18.75 -2.44
N GLY A 85 3.48 17.66 -1.91
CA GLY A 85 4.09 16.65 -2.79
C GLY A 85 3.01 16.04 -3.69
N ALA A 86 3.18 16.09 -5.01
CA ALA A 86 2.13 15.72 -5.95
C ALA A 86 1.68 14.26 -5.81
N PHE A 87 2.64 13.35 -5.62
CA PHE A 87 2.37 11.95 -5.32
C PHE A 87 1.55 11.79 -4.04
N THR A 88 2.03 12.34 -2.92
CA THR A 88 1.37 12.22 -1.61
C THR A 88 -0.04 12.80 -1.62
N PHE A 89 -0.23 13.96 -2.26
CA PHE A 89 -1.54 14.58 -2.44
C PHE A 89 -2.51 13.64 -3.18
N CYS A 90 -2.08 13.11 -4.33
CA CYS A 90 -2.89 12.19 -5.12
C CYS A 90 -3.17 10.89 -4.37
N PHE A 91 -2.14 10.30 -3.75
CA PHE A 91 -2.21 9.06 -2.98
C PHE A 91 -3.20 9.16 -1.82
N ALA A 92 -3.09 10.20 -0.99
CA ALA A 92 -4.00 10.46 0.11
C ALA A 92 -5.44 10.73 -0.37
N SER A 93 -5.60 11.43 -1.50
CA SER A 93 -6.91 11.69 -2.09
C SER A 93 -7.61 10.41 -2.53
N ILE A 94 -6.88 9.48 -3.17
CA ILE A 94 -7.43 8.17 -3.56
C ILE A 94 -7.81 7.34 -2.33
N LEU A 95 -7.01 7.37 -1.26
CA LEU A 95 -7.36 6.67 -0.01
C LEU A 95 -8.63 7.21 0.67
N ARG A 96 -8.92 8.51 0.53
CA ARG A 96 -10.17 9.10 1.05
C ARG A 96 -11.39 8.70 0.22
N GLU A 97 -11.21 8.57 -1.09
CA GLU A 97 -12.29 8.25 -2.04
C GLU A 97 -12.63 6.75 -2.04
N TYR A 98 -11.63 5.87 -1.94
CA TYR A 98 -11.80 4.42 -2.05
C TYR A 98 -11.49 3.71 -0.75
N LYS A 99 -12.49 2.99 -0.20
CA LYS A 99 -12.34 2.24 1.06
C LYS A 99 -11.65 0.87 0.91
N SER A 100 -11.57 0.34 -0.31
CA SER A 100 -10.97 -0.97 -0.59
C SER A 100 -10.18 -0.96 -1.90
N LEU A 101 -8.85 -0.90 -1.79
CA LEU A 101 -7.92 -1.03 -2.91
C LEU A 101 -6.75 -1.91 -2.50
N THR A 102 -6.20 -2.65 -3.47
CA THR A 102 -4.85 -3.23 -3.36
C THR A 102 -3.79 -2.13 -3.54
N PHE A 103 -2.55 -2.36 -3.10
CA PHE A 103 -1.45 -1.40 -3.31
C PHE A 103 -1.17 -1.14 -4.79
N ALA A 104 -1.20 -2.18 -5.63
CA ALA A 104 -1.01 -2.01 -7.07
C ALA A 104 -2.11 -1.11 -7.68
N GLN A 105 -3.37 -1.33 -7.29
CA GLN A 105 -4.48 -0.46 -7.72
C GLN A 105 -4.33 0.97 -7.16
N LEU A 106 -3.87 1.12 -5.93
CA LEU A 106 -3.61 2.43 -5.32
C LEU A 106 -2.49 3.18 -6.04
N VAL A 107 -1.38 2.52 -6.35
CA VAL A 107 -0.25 3.09 -7.11
C VAL A 107 -0.69 3.45 -8.53
N GLU A 108 -1.39 2.56 -9.22
CA GLU A 108 -1.87 2.80 -10.59
C GLU A 108 -2.86 3.97 -10.65
N ARG A 109 -3.80 4.05 -9.71
CA ARG A 109 -4.73 5.19 -9.61
C ARG A 109 -3.99 6.48 -9.24
N THR A 110 -3.02 6.41 -8.36
CA THR A 110 -2.16 7.56 -8.01
C THR A 110 -1.40 8.05 -9.24
N LYS A 111 -0.81 7.14 -10.03
CA LYS A 111 -0.12 7.46 -11.29
C LYS A 111 -1.04 8.16 -12.29
N GLN A 112 -2.25 7.62 -12.50
CA GLN A 112 -3.24 8.23 -13.40
C GLN A 112 -3.66 9.63 -12.92
N LYS A 113 -3.88 9.81 -11.61
CA LYS A 113 -4.28 11.10 -11.03
C LYS A 113 -3.13 12.11 -11.07
N ALA A 114 -1.92 11.68 -10.74
CA ALA A 114 -0.72 12.51 -10.79
C ALA A 114 -0.36 12.91 -12.22
N GLY A 115 -0.48 12.01 -13.21
CA GLY A 115 -0.27 12.33 -14.62
C GLY A 115 -1.25 13.40 -15.12
N ARG A 116 -2.53 13.32 -14.74
CA ARG A 116 -3.51 14.38 -15.05
C ARG A 116 -3.19 15.72 -14.39
N ALA A 117 -2.67 15.68 -13.16
CA ALA A 117 -2.24 16.88 -12.44
C ALA A 117 -0.98 17.50 -13.06
N ALA A 118 -0.02 16.68 -13.49
CA ALA A 118 1.20 17.11 -14.18
C ALA A 118 0.89 17.78 -15.53
N VAL A 119 0.03 17.18 -16.35
CA VAL A 119 -0.41 17.77 -17.63
C VAL A 119 -1.09 19.13 -17.43
N ARG A 120 -1.77 19.35 -16.29
CA ARG A 120 -2.35 20.65 -15.93
C ARG A 120 -1.32 21.65 -15.39
N ALA A 121 -0.22 21.18 -14.82
CA ALA A 121 0.84 22.04 -14.30
C ALA A 121 1.77 22.54 -15.43
N ASP A 122 1.96 21.74 -16.48
CA ASP A 122 2.76 22.09 -17.68
C ASP A 122 1.97 22.87 -18.75
N ALA A 123 0.67 23.09 -18.55
CA ALA A 123 -0.09 23.99 -19.41
C ALA A 123 0.41 25.44 -19.15
N PRO A 124 0.73 26.23 -20.20
CA PRO A 124 1.14 27.61 -20.01
C PRO A 124 0.08 28.36 -19.21
N ASP A 125 0.50 29.11 -18.17
CA ASP A 125 -0.41 29.94 -17.36
C ASP A 125 -1.18 30.85 -18.33
N PRO A 126 -2.52 30.72 -18.47
CA PRO A 126 -3.28 31.47 -19.44
C PRO A 126 -3.52 32.92 -19.00
N ARG A 127 -2.75 33.44 -18.04
CA ARG A 127 -2.89 34.82 -17.59
C ARG A 127 -1.99 35.75 -18.40
N PRO A 128 -2.55 36.88 -18.86
CA PRO A 128 -1.88 37.85 -19.73
C PRO A 128 -0.73 38.59 -19.03
#